data_AF-A0A9D5MVS1-F1
#
_entry.id   AF-A0A9D5MVS1-F1
#
_cell.length_a   1.000
_cell.length_b   1.000
_cell.length_c   1.000
_cell.angle_alpha   90.00
_cell.angle_beta   90.00
_cell.angle_gamma   90.00
#
_symmetry.space_group_name_H-M   'P 1'
#
loop_
_entity.id
_entity.type
_entity.pdbx_description
1 polymer ?
#
loop_
_entity_poly.entity_id
_entity_poly.type
_entity_poly.pdbx_seq_one_letter_code
_entity_poly.pdbx_strand_id
1 'polypeptide(L)'
;MKKVIAVLMLVVLIISALYGCSRSKKNDDTPPASESKTTEGEDTGKDTKEEVNKEVQEDPPAEATPAPIEEAAEQALLFPAEVVNYKPGIEGGTLQVALVANSAFAGVLNPCFYEDNYDNQIISWFTDPIISYDENFVADQDGAATYEY
;
A
#
# COMPACT_ATOMS: atom_id res chain seq x y z
N MET A 1 -49.29 12.03 6.69
CA MET A 1 -49.28 11.92 5.21
C MET A 1 -48.85 13.21 4.51
N LYS A 2 -49.52 14.36 4.70
CA LYS A 2 -49.15 15.65 4.04
C LYS A 2 -47.71 16.12 4.29
N LYS A 3 -47.19 15.94 5.51
CA LYS A 3 -45.80 16.30 5.87
C LYS A 3 -44.75 15.39 5.24
N VAL A 4 -45.08 14.11 5.00
CA VAL A 4 -44.17 13.14 4.35
C VAL A 4 -44.07 13.43 2.86
N ILE A 5 -45.18 13.81 2.23
CA ILE A 5 -45.22 14.23 0.82
C ILE A 5 -44.43 15.53 0.62
N ALA A 6 -44.52 16.49 1.56
CA ALA A 6 -43.75 17.73 1.48
C ALA A 6 -42.24 17.52 1.59
N VAL A 7 -41.79 16.60 2.45
CA VAL A 7 -40.37 16.24 2.59
C VAL A 7 -39.86 15.49 1.36
N LEU A 8 -40.65 14.57 0.79
CA LEU A 8 -40.30 13.86 -0.43
C LEU A 8 -40.15 14.82 -1.63
N MET A 9 -41.05 15.79 -1.77
CA MET A 9 -40.98 16.79 -2.84
C MET A 9 -39.78 17.74 -2.70
N LEU A 10 -39.39 18.08 -1.47
CA LEU A 10 -38.20 18.90 -1.21
C LEU A 10 -36.91 18.15 -1.59
N VAL A 11 -36.82 16.85 -1.28
CA VAL A 11 -35.64 16.02 -1.59
C VAL A 11 -35.49 15.83 -3.11
N VAL A 12 -36.60 15.65 -3.85
CA VAL A 12 -36.57 15.50 -5.31
C VAL A 12 -36.14 16.81 -6.01
N LEU A 13 -36.51 17.98 -5.47
CA LEU A 13 -36.10 19.28 -6.03
C LEU A 13 -34.61 19.60 -5.80
N ILE A 14 -33.99 19.06 -4.75
CA ILE A 14 -32.56 19.26 -4.47
C ILE A 14 -31.70 18.38 -5.40
N ILE A 15 -32.16 17.17 -5.73
CA ILE A 15 -31.41 16.23 -6.58
C ILE A 15 -31.38 16.69 -8.04
N SER A 16 -32.42 17.37 -8.54
CA SER A 16 -32.47 17.84 -9.93
C SER A 16 -31.58 19.07 -10.21
N ALA A 17 -31.15 19.80 -9.18
CA ALA A 17 -30.25 20.94 -9.33
C ALA A 17 -28.77 20.55 -9.50
N LEU A 18 -28.40 19.30 -9.22
CA LEU A 18 -27.01 18.82 -9.31
C LEU A 18 -26.66 18.16 -10.67
N TYR A 19 -27.65 17.95 -11.55
CA TYR A 19 -27.44 17.28 -12.85
C TYR A 19 -27.40 18.24 -14.06
N GLY A 20 -27.24 19.55 -13.84
CA GLY A 20 -27.36 20.55 -14.89
C GLY A 20 -26.14 21.46 -15.06
N CYS A 21 -25.05 20.97 -15.65
CA CYS A 21 -24.03 21.82 -16.29
C CYS A 21 -23.24 21.05 -17.38
N SER A 22 -23.92 20.62 -18.44
CA SER A 22 -23.27 20.28 -19.72
C SER A 22 -23.26 21.51 -20.63
N ARG A 23 -22.16 22.28 -20.64
CA ARG A 23 -21.93 23.33 -21.62
C ARG A 23 -20.88 22.87 -22.62
N SER A 24 -21.33 22.61 -23.84
CA SER A 24 -20.52 22.32 -25.01
C SER A 24 -19.68 23.54 -25.42
N LYS A 25 -18.39 23.31 -25.69
CA LYS A 25 -17.63 24.10 -26.67
C LYS A 25 -16.41 23.32 -27.16
N LYS A 26 -16.50 22.97 -28.45
CA LYS A 26 -15.48 22.81 -29.51
C LYS A 26 -14.12 22.21 -29.16
N ASN A 27 -13.84 21.14 -29.90
CA ASN A 27 -12.53 20.54 -30.18
C ASN A 27 -11.52 21.61 -30.63
N ASP A 28 -10.33 21.59 -30.04
CA ASP A 28 -9.07 22.01 -30.67
C ASP A 28 -7.96 21.13 -30.07
N ASP A 29 -7.32 20.33 -30.92
CA ASP A 29 -6.21 19.44 -30.60
C ASP A 29 -4.94 20.27 -30.33
N THR A 30 -4.48 20.37 -29.09
CA THR A 30 -3.09 20.76 -28.76
C THR A 30 -2.74 20.27 -27.34
N PRO A 31 -1.66 19.48 -27.16
CA PRO A 31 -1.23 19.05 -25.84
C PRO A 31 -0.51 20.20 -25.12
N PRO A 32 -0.79 20.51 -23.83
CA PRO A 32 -0.03 21.50 -23.12
C PRO A 32 1.35 20.94 -22.75
N ALA A 33 2.36 21.63 -23.24
CA ALA A 33 3.75 21.47 -22.88
C ALA A 33 3.98 21.79 -21.39
N SER A 34 4.99 21.12 -20.85
CA SER A 34 5.69 21.44 -19.61
C SER A 34 5.96 22.94 -19.49
N GLU A 35 5.45 23.57 -18.41
CA GLU A 35 5.91 24.87 -17.98
C GLU A 35 6.75 24.73 -16.70
N SER A 36 8.07 24.58 -16.89
CA SER A 36 9.05 25.01 -15.92
C SER A 36 9.11 26.54 -15.94
N LYS A 37 8.83 27.19 -14.81
CA LYS A 37 9.07 28.63 -14.66
C LYS A 37 10.32 28.84 -13.81
N THR A 38 11.43 29.13 -14.48
CA THR A 38 12.60 29.81 -13.91
C THR A 38 12.33 31.31 -13.86
N THR A 39 12.64 31.94 -12.73
CA THR A 39 12.96 33.37 -12.65
C THR A 39 14.20 33.51 -11.78
N GLU A 40 15.26 33.99 -12.40
CA GLU A 40 16.54 34.36 -11.79
C GLU A 40 16.43 35.66 -10.99
N GLY A 41 17.24 35.76 -9.95
CA GLY A 41 17.54 36.98 -9.20
C GLY A 41 18.91 36.81 -8.54
N GLU A 42 19.90 37.45 -9.15
CA GLU A 42 21.34 37.45 -8.87
C GLU A 42 21.67 38.18 -7.54
N ASP A 43 22.55 37.61 -6.72
CA ASP A 43 23.39 38.39 -5.79
C ASP A 43 24.79 37.77 -5.66
N THR A 44 25.76 38.64 -5.79
CA THR A 44 27.20 38.43 -5.89
C THR A 44 27.87 38.29 -4.52
N GLY A 45 28.77 37.33 -4.35
CA GLY A 45 29.66 37.29 -3.19
C GLY A 45 30.62 36.10 -3.21
N LYS A 46 31.90 36.40 -3.34
CA LYS A 46 33.02 35.49 -3.64
C LYS A 46 33.72 35.00 -2.36
N ASP A 47 34.45 33.89 -2.49
CA ASP A 47 35.48 33.32 -1.59
C ASP A 47 34.91 32.56 -0.38
N THR A 48 35.09 31.24 -0.19
CA THR A 48 36.32 30.45 -0.23
C THR A 48 35.97 28.96 -0.34
N LYS A 49 36.71 28.21 -1.16
CA LYS A 49 36.65 26.74 -1.20
C LYS A 49 37.31 26.17 0.06
N GLU A 50 36.53 25.55 0.93
CA GLU A 50 37.02 24.50 1.82
C GLU A 50 36.33 23.20 1.43
N GLU A 51 37.04 22.40 0.63
CA GLU A 51 36.77 20.98 0.49
C GLU A 51 37.15 20.30 1.80
N VAL A 52 36.20 20.16 2.71
CA VAL A 52 36.30 19.12 3.74
C VAL A 52 35.79 17.83 3.09
N ASN A 53 36.72 17.15 2.44
CA ASN A 53 36.60 15.77 2.03
C ASN A 53 36.52 14.93 3.31
N LYS A 54 35.32 14.78 3.87
CA LYS A 54 35.06 13.82 4.92
C LYS A 54 34.68 12.54 4.21
N GLU A 55 35.70 11.74 3.90
CA GLU A 55 35.53 10.33 3.55
C GLU A 55 34.66 9.71 4.66
N VAL A 56 33.38 9.50 4.35
CA VAL A 56 32.59 8.52 5.08
C VAL A 56 33.18 7.21 4.63
N GLN A 57 34.07 6.68 5.47
CA GLN A 57 34.48 5.30 5.41
C GLN A 57 33.20 4.48 5.58
N GLU A 58 32.60 4.09 4.46
CA GLU A 58 31.56 3.06 4.46
C GLU A 58 32.24 1.81 4.99
N ASP A 59 31.95 1.48 6.25
CA ASP A 59 32.27 0.16 6.77
C ASP A 59 31.70 -0.84 5.75
N PRO A 60 32.52 -1.81 5.28
CA PRO A 60 32.04 -2.82 4.36
C PRO A 60 30.77 -3.43 4.97
N PRO A 61 29.74 -3.77 4.16
CA PRO A 61 28.53 -4.38 4.69
C PRO A 61 28.99 -5.54 5.57
N ALA A 62 28.71 -5.45 6.87
CA ALA A 62 29.01 -6.52 7.79
C ALA A 62 28.33 -7.75 7.21
N GLU A 63 29.14 -8.65 6.65
CA GLU A 63 28.68 -9.89 6.07
C GLU A 63 27.90 -10.58 7.18
N ALA A 64 26.58 -10.66 7.01
CA ALA A 64 25.70 -11.25 8.01
C ALA A 64 26.06 -12.74 8.09
N THR A 65 26.99 -13.08 8.98
CA THR A 65 27.22 -14.47 9.36
C THR A 65 25.88 -14.99 9.86
N PRO A 66 25.29 -16.03 9.23
CA PRO A 66 24.04 -16.58 9.69
C PRO A 66 24.27 -17.08 11.12
N ALA A 67 23.51 -16.53 12.07
CA ALA A 67 23.51 -17.05 13.43
C ALA A 67 23.22 -18.56 13.36
N PRO A 68 23.82 -19.38 14.24
CA PRO A 68 23.41 -20.77 14.39
C PRO A 68 21.89 -20.85 14.51
N ILE A 69 21.25 -21.80 13.82
CA ILE A 69 19.78 -21.91 13.72
C ILE A 69 19.10 -21.85 15.10
N GLU A 70 19.71 -22.46 16.11
CA GLU A 70 19.25 -22.41 17.50
C GLU A 70 19.20 -20.99 18.08
N GLU A 71 20.23 -20.17 17.85
CA GLU A 71 20.31 -18.80 18.36
C GLU A 71 19.28 -17.89 17.66
N ALA A 72 19.07 -18.07 16.36
CA ALA A 72 18.03 -17.36 15.63
C ALA A 72 16.62 -17.71 16.13
N ALA A 73 16.39 -18.99 16.45
CA ALA A 73 15.13 -19.44 17.05
C ALA A 73 14.92 -18.83 18.45
N GLU A 74 15.96 -18.80 19.30
CA GLU A 74 15.89 -18.16 20.62
C GLU A 74 15.59 -16.66 20.52
N GLN A 75 16.19 -15.95 19.56
CA GLN A 75 15.92 -14.53 19.34
C GLN A 75 14.50 -14.27 18.81
N ALA A 76 13.97 -15.14 17.95
CA ALA A 76 12.61 -15.00 17.43
C ALA A 76 11.55 -15.07 18.54
N LEU A 77 11.79 -15.88 19.58
CA LEU A 77 10.92 -15.99 20.77
C LEU A 77 10.86 -14.70 21.61
N LEU A 78 11.78 -13.75 21.39
CA LEU A 78 11.77 -12.47 22.08
C LEU A 78 10.65 -11.53 21.58
N PHE A 79 10.08 -11.83 20.41
CA PHE A 79 9.03 -11.03 19.80
C PHE A 79 7.67 -11.75 19.91
N PRO A 80 6.61 -11.08 20.39
CA PRO A 80 5.28 -11.67 20.38
C PRO A 80 4.79 -11.87 18.94
N ALA A 81 4.23 -13.04 18.64
CA ALA A 81 3.67 -13.34 17.33
C ALA A 81 2.30 -12.67 17.08
N GLU A 82 1.62 -12.25 18.15
CA GLU A 82 0.29 -11.64 18.09
C GLU A 82 0.19 -10.36 18.94
N VAL A 83 -0.73 -9.49 18.55
CA VAL A 83 -1.10 -8.31 19.33
C VAL A 83 -2.58 -8.43 19.69
N VAL A 84 -2.89 -8.53 20.99
CA VAL A 84 -4.26 -8.73 21.47
C VAL A 84 -4.96 -7.39 21.70
N ASN A 85 -6.11 -7.19 21.05
CA ASN A 85 -7.01 -6.06 21.29
C ASN A 85 -8.29 -6.54 21.97
N TYR A 86 -8.48 -6.16 23.25
CA TYR A 86 -9.64 -6.54 24.04
C TYR A 86 -10.91 -5.73 23.76
N LYS A 87 -10.83 -4.70 22.91
CA LYS A 87 -12.00 -3.93 22.51
C LYS A 87 -12.77 -4.69 21.42
N PRO A 88 -14.11 -4.67 21.43
CA PRO A 88 -14.89 -5.20 20.32
C PRO A 88 -14.46 -4.58 18.99
N GLY A 89 -14.42 -5.40 17.93
CA GLY A 89 -14.20 -4.91 16.57
C GLY A 89 -15.28 -3.91 16.14
N ILE A 90 -14.90 -2.95 15.30
CA ILE A 90 -15.85 -2.03 14.67
C ILE A 90 -16.40 -2.65 13.38
N GLU A 91 -17.61 -2.26 12.99
CA GLU A 91 -18.13 -2.60 11.66
C GLU A 91 -17.54 -1.63 10.63
N GLY A 92 -16.98 -2.18 9.55
CA GLY A 92 -16.29 -1.42 8.51
C GLY A 92 -14.91 -0.90 8.94
N GLY A 93 -14.48 0.20 8.33
CA GLY A 93 -13.15 0.77 8.50
C GLY A 93 -12.23 0.50 7.31
N THR A 94 -11.12 1.24 7.26
CA THR A 94 -10.09 1.08 6.23
C THR A 94 -8.77 0.73 6.91
N LEU A 95 -8.25 -0.45 6.61
CA LEU A 95 -6.92 -0.86 7.05
C LEU A 95 -5.88 -0.33 6.08
N GLN A 96 -4.93 0.47 6.58
CA GLN A 96 -3.82 1.00 5.79
C GLN A 96 -2.59 0.13 6.03
N VAL A 97 -2.12 -0.55 4.98
CA VAL A 97 -0.93 -1.41 5.00
C VAL A 97 0.12 -0.84 4.06
N ALA A 98 1.40 -0.90 4.45
CA ALA A 98 2.52 -0.48 3.63
C ALA A 98 3.50 -1.65 3.45
N LEU A 99 3.92 -1.88 2.21
CA LEU A 99 5.02 -2.79 1.89
C LEU A 99 6.28 -1.95 1.69
N VAL A 100 7.33 -2.24 2.44
CA VAL A 100 8.61 -1.55 2.33
C VAL A 100 9.48 -2.25 1.30
N ALA A 101 9.77 -1.56 0.21
CA ALA A 101 10.64 -2.04 -0.88
C ALA A 101 11.67 -0.96 -1.25
N ASN A 102 12.86 -1.39 -1.67
CA ASN A 102 13.90 -0.53 -2.23
C ASN A 102 13.80 -0.38 -3.76
N SER A 103 12.87 -1.11 -4.39
CA SER A 103 12.56 -1.08 -5.81
C SER A 103 11.12 -0.59 -6.05
N ALA A 104 10.80 -0.31 -7.31
CA ALA A 104 9.41 -0.14 -7.72
C ALA A 104 8.62 -1.45 -7.51
N PHE A 105 7.32 -1.30 -7.26
CA PHE A 105 6.41 -2.44 -7.10
C PHE A 105 6.09 -3.07 -8.46
N ALA A 106 6.25 -4.39 -8.58
CA ALA A 106 6.02 -5.12 -9.83
C ALA A 106 4.53 -5.21 -10.19
N GLY A 107 3.69 -5.59 -9.22
CA GLY A 107 2.24 -5.60 -9.36
C GLY A 107 1.70 -6.76 -10.21
N VAL A 108 2.41 -7.89 -10.26
CA VAL A 108 1.95 -9.09 -10.95
C VAL A 108 1.01 -9.87 -10.04
N LEU A 109 -0.23 -9.38 -9.96
CA LEU A 109 -1.28 -9.92 -9.08
C LEU A 109 -1.98 -11.15 -9.71
N ASN A 110 -1.19 -12.10 -10.18
CA ASN A 110 -1.68 -13.38 -10.72
C ASN A 110 -0.92 -14.53 -10.05
N PRO A 111 -1.62 -15.47 -9.37
CA PRO A 111 -0.99 -16.55 -8.62
C PRO A 111 -0.14 -17.50 -9.49
N CYS A 112 -0.33 -17.49 -10.82
CA CYS A 112 0.46 -18.31 -11.75
C CYS A 112 1.73 -17.61 -12.27
N PHE A 113 1.86 -16.30 -12.09
CA PHE A 113 2.91 -15.50 -12.75
C PHE A 113 3.67 -14.54 -11.84
N TYR A 114 3.28 -14.39 -10.57
CA TYR A 114 4.04 -13.56 -9.64
C TYR A 114 5.44 -14.15 -9.42
N GLU A 115 6.43 -13.27 -9.26
CA GLU A 115 7.83 -13.68 -9.07
C GLU A 115 8.42 -13.19 -7.74
N ASP A 116 7.72 -12.30 -7.02
CA ASP A 116 8.19 -11.74 -5.76
C ASP A 116 7.20 -11.91 -4.59
N ASN A 117 7.72 -11.76 -3.38
CA ASN A 117 6.93 -11.89 -2.15
C ASN A 117 5.99 -10.69 -1.91
N TYR A 118 6.25 -9.54 -2.53
CA TYR A 118 5.40 -8.37 -2.36
C TYR A 118 4.06 -8.60 -3.05
N ASP A 119 4.08 -9.12 -4.28
CA ASP A 119 2.90 -9.54 -5.02
C ASP A 119 2.16 -10.66 -4.29
N ASN A 120 2.87 -11.68 -3.78
CA ASN A 120 2.25 -12.78 -3.03
C ASN A 120 1.48 -12.30 -1.79
N GLN A 121 2.07 -11.39 -1.00
CA GLN A 121 1.42 -10.84 0.18
C GLN A 121 0.09 -10.17 -0.16
N ILE A 122 0.01 -9.41 -1.26
CA ILE A 122 -1.25 -8.78 -1.68
C ILE A 122 -2.23 -9.83 -2.22
N ILE A 123 -1.75 -10.78 -3.05
CA ILE A 123 -2.57 -11.88 -3.59
C ILE A 123 -3.29 -12.62 -2.46
N SER A 124 -2.58 -12.94 -1.38
CA SER A 124 -3.14 -13.66 -0.21
C SER A 124 -4.33 -12.96 0.45
N TRP A 125 -4.54 -11.65 0.25
CA TRP A 125 -5.68 -10.93 0.82
C TRP A 125 -6.98 -11.14 0.06
N PHE A 126 -6.92 -11.57 -1.20
CA PHE A 126 -8.09 -11.70 -2.06
C PHE A 126 -8.18 -13.03 -2.80
N THR A 127 -7.24 -13.95 -2.56
CA THR A 127 -7.31 -15.33 -3.06
C THR A 127 -7.23 -16.31 -1.90
N ASP A 128 -8.21 -17.21 -1.84
CA ASP A 128 -8.21 -18.28 -0.84
C ASP A 128 -7.48 -19.52 -1.38
N PRO A 129 -6.71 -20.23 -0.55
CA PRO A 129 -6.08 -21.48 -0.95
C PRO A 129 -7.13 -22.59 -1.11
N ILE A 130 -6.90 -23.52 -2.04
CA ILE A 130 -7.76 -24.71 -2.20
C ILE A 130 -7.65 -25.61 -0.97
N ILE A 131 -6.43 -25.82 -0.49
CA ILE A 131 -6.11 -26.57 0.73
C ILE A 131 -5.40 -25.60 1.68
N SER A 132 -5.93 -25.47 2.89
CA SER A 132 -5.35 -24.69 4.00
C SER A 132 -4.44 -25.53 4.88
N TYR A 133 -3.64 -24.85 5.68
CA TYR A 133 -2.66 -25.45 6.59
C TYR A 133 -2.67 -24.71 7.93
N ASP A 134 -2.44 -25.46 9.00
CA ASP A 134 -2.31 -24.92 10.34
C ASP A 134 -0.90 -24.35 10.62
N GLU A 135 -0.69 -23.86 11.84
CA GLU A 135 0.60 -23.32 12.32
C GLU A 135 1.76 -24.33 12.28
N ASN A 136 1.46 -25.63 12.19
CA ASN A 136 2.43 -26.72 12.12
C ASN A 136 2.64 -27.20 10.67
N PHE A 137 2.12 -26.47 9.68
CA PHE A 137 2.15 -26.81 8.25
C PHE A 137 1.45 -28.14 7.94
N VAL A 138 0.45 -28.52 8.74
CA VAL A 138 -0.39 -29.69 8.50
C VAL A 138 -1.64 -29.25 7.76
N ALA A 139 -1.97 -29.95 6.66
CA ALA A 139 -3.17 -29.65 5.90
C ALA A 139 -4.42 -29.85 6.75
N ASP A 140 -5.25 -28.82 6.86
CA ASP A 140 -6.51 -28.87 7.60
C ASP A 140 -7.73 -28.88 6.66
N GLN A 141 -8.93 -28.74 7.22
CA GLN A 141 -10.20 -28.85 6.48
C GLN A 141 -10.91 -27.49 6.30
N ASP A 142 -10.23 -26.37 6.60
CA ASP A 142 -10.79 -25.01 6.56
C ASP A 142 -10.63 -24.32 5.20
N GLY A 143 -10.04 -25.02 4.23
CA GLY A 143 -9.73 -24.51 2.89
C GLY A 143 -10.97 -24.42 2.01
N ALA A 144 -10.80 -23.91 0.80
CA ALA A 144 -11.92 -23.89 -0.17
C ALA A 144 -12.40 -25.29 -0.57
N ALA A 145 -11.58 -26.33 -0.36
CA ALA A 145 -11.93 -27.74 -0.52
C ALA A 145 -11.41 -28.58 0.66
N THR A 146 -12.13 -29.67 0.94
CA THR A 146 -11.74 -30.70 1.91
C THR A 146 -11.07 -31.90 1.22
N TYR A 147 -10.35 -32.70 1.99
CA TYR A 147 -9.67 -33.91 1.46
C TYR A 147 -9.94 -35.16 2.32
N GLU A 148 -9.93 -36.32 1.67
CA GLU A 148 -10.02 -37.65 2.29
C GLU A 148 -8.78 -38.47 1.94
N TYR A 149 -8.41 -39.42 2.80
CA TYR A 149 -7.27 -40.33 2.63
C TYR A 149 -7.73 -41.79 2.50
#